data_AF-A0A7S0PZV6-F1
#
_entry.id   AF-A0A7S0PZV6-F1
#
_cell.length_a   1.000
_cell.length_b   1.000
_cell.length_c   1.000
_cell.angle_alpha   90.00
_cell.angle_beta   90.00
_cell.angle_gamma   90.00
#
_symmetry.space_group_name_H-M   'P 1'
#
loop_
_entity.id
_entity.type
_entity.pdbx_description
1 polymer ?
#
loop_
_entity_poly.entity_id
_entity_poly.type
_entity_poly.pdbx_seq_one_letter_code
_entity_poly.pdbx_strand_id
1 'polypeptide(L)'
;DRVVRLAGVTPTERREGNIFSLVEMVRSRRSSGMGPIEGVNLQQFILAVENISFLKQIVGQVHLRSNALIFQIPSGYDWTKSTSDNYGDNIEPRKFFGIYQLLRSGIDYAYHTNYIEARQLWQDQAISSVVSRTTAQSVPWIVYTCGPMGAGKGHVLSWMSRNGFFPIEDIVHIDPDHFKKLMPEWEKYTKVSDRAGDLCHQESCLMQEIAQEVAMGGSQNIWVDGSLRDGEWFAKVFCDIRRRFPHYKIAIFEIGASEAVVRQRIAKRAADTGRDVPEHLILASLKSVASSLDLLTPLCDFVARISNENAIPKLRAFIRVDQSGDWGMLQTQFAKPEMGQFPDSLAPIFLSTQKISPTDPILLERSDDNLTAHLNVEFPGLEHIRSAFKDPWLTTSIEVPVPILNPKARAGAGIPAEAETFCFVYPARINRSSLSKPDRDGTRAIPVCLLVTGGGFCYFDSQRRLCGFAGVRASAYQTPSHCAQCGILQFEAPISLSNAQLQMCVKKMQPVTFASLLSKGATRFCWIAPGEMSRHLPKPSQSGAFAYELAGRGGVYFPVVNEHWL
;
A
#
# COMPACT_ATOMS: atom_id res chain seq x y z
N ASP A 1 19.43 20.07 9.90
CA ASP A 1 20.90 19.87 9.80
C ASP A 1 21.57 19.15 10.97
N ARG A 2 21.54 19.64 12.21
CA ARG A 2 22.25 18.98 13.33
C ARG A 2 21.70 17.56 13.59
N VAL A 3 20.38 17.41 13.59
CA VAL A 3 19.67 16.12 13.70
C VAL A 3 19.99 15.18 12.52
N VAL A 4 20.04 15.70 11.29
CA VAL A 4 20.38 14.93 10.07
C VAL A 4 21.84 14.44 10.10
N ARG A 5 22.77 15.23 10.68
CA ARG A 5 24.16 14.80 10.92
C ARG A 5 24.25 13.74 12.01
N LEU A 6 23.52 13.91 13.12
CA LEU A 6 23.47 12.94 14.21
C LEU A 6 22.85 11.59 13.80
N ALA A 7 21.87 11.62 12.89
CA ALA A 7 21.25 10.42 12.32
C ALA A 7 22.13 9.68 11.29
N GLY A 8 23.32 10.22 10.93
CA GLY A 8 24.25 9.55 10.02
C GLY A 8 23.79 9.48 8.56
N VAL A 9 22.84 10.33 8.16
CA VAL A 9 22.32 10.37 6.79
C VAL A 9 23.43 10.80 5.84
N THR A 10 23.75 9.95 4.86
CA THR A 10 24.79 10.16 3.85
C THR A 10 24.44 11.33 2.92
N PRO A 11 25.44 11.95 2.25
CA PRO A 11 25.19 13.02 1.27
C PRO A 11 24.25 12.61 0.12
N THR A 12 24.26 11.34 -0.28
CA THR A 12 23.40 10.77 -1.32
C THR A 12 21.94 10.69 -0.85
N GLU A 13 21.71 10.20 0.37
CA GLU A 13 20.38 10.17 1.00
C GLU A 13 19.79 11.58 1.25
N ARG A 14 20.66 12.61 1.40
CA ARG A 14 20.21 14.01 1.46
C ARG A 14 19.72 14.57 0.12
N ARG A 15 20.22 14.08 -1.01
CA ARG A 15 19.87 14.59 -2.35
C ARG A 15 18.68 13.87 -2.97
N GLU A 16 18.39 12.64 -2.54
CA GLU A 16 17.42 11.76 -3.22
C GLU A 16 16.07 11.60 -2.49
N GLY A 17 15.81 12.35 -1.40
CA GLY A 17 14.56 12.23 -0.63
C GLY A 17 14.03 13.53 -0.01
N ASN A 18 12.86 13.44 0.64
CA ASN A 18 12.10 14.54 1.29
C ASN A 18 12.91 15.38 2.31
N ILE A 19 14.11 14.94 2.68
CA ILE A 19 15.09 15.70 3.48
C ILE A 19 15.50 16.99 2.77
N PHE A 20 15.73 16.92 1.46
CA PHE A 20 16.04 18.09 0.66
C PHE A 20 14.88 19.08 0.74
N SER A 21 13.64 18.62 0.55
CA SER A 21 12.45 19.47 0.62
C SER A 21 12.22 20.09 2.00
N LEU A 22 12.47 19.37 3.10
CA LEU A 22 12.30 19.91 4.46
C LEU A 22 13.41 20.90 4.82
N VAL A 23 14.66 20.60 4.45
CA VAL A 23 15.82 21.48 4.66
C VAL A 23 15.72 22.72 3.76
N GLU A 24 15.29 22.58 2.51
CA GLU A 24 15.04 23.69 1.59
C GLU A 24 13.78 24.47 1.97
N MET A 25 12.74 23.87 2.54
CA MET A 25 11.60 24.61 3.11
C MET A 25 12.06 25.49 4.28
N VAL A 26 12.89 24.96 5.18
CA VAL A 26 13.46 25.71 6.31
C VAL A 26 14.44 26.79 5.82
N ARG A 27 15.27 26.49 4.82
CA ARG A 27 16.22 27.45 4.23
C ARG A 27 15.53 28.55 3.44
N SER A 28 14.56 28.18 2.58
CA SER A 28 13.71 29.07 1.80
C SER A 28 12.98 30.07 2.70
N ARG A 29 12.42 29.62 3.83
CA ARG A 29 11.81 30.53 4.80
C ARG A 29 12.81 31.49 5.43
N ARG A 30 14.00 31.01 5.76
CA ARG A 30 15.07 31.84 6.34
C ARG A 30 15.61 32.88 5.35
N SER A 31 15.71 32.53 4.06
CA SER A 31 16.09 33.47 3.00
C SER A 31 14.95 34.41 2.59
N SER A 32 13.69 34.06 2.88
CA SER A 32 12.51 34.91 2.64
C SER A 32 12.26 35.95 3.75
N GLY A 33 13.11 36.04 4.78
CA GLY A 33 12.91 36.96 5.90
C GLY A 33 11.71 36.64 6.80
N MET A 34 11.08 35.47 6.63
CA MET A 34 10.08 35.00 7.59
C MET A 34 10.81 34.62 8.88
N GLY A 35 10.44 35.27 9.99
CA GLY A 35 10.98 34.99 11.32
C GLY A 35 10.81 33.52 11.74
N PRO A 36 11.41 33.10 12.87
CA PRO A 36 11.14 31.78 13.44
C PRO A 36 9.62 31.56 13.56
N ILE A 37 9.16 30.31 13.47
CA ILE A 37 7.74 30.00 13.68
C ILE A 37 7.41 30.33 15.14
N GLU A 38 6.97 31.56 15.39
CA GLU A 38 6.40 31.95 16.68
C GLU A 38 5.16 31.09 16.88
N GLY A 39 5.14 30.32 17.97
CA GLY A 39 3.97 29.58 18.41
C GLY A 39 3.95 28.06 18.18
N VAL A 40 5.01 27.43 17.64
CA VAL A 40 5.14 25.95 17.72
C VAL A 40 6.01 25.61 18.93
N ASN A 41 5.37 25.22 20.02
CA ASN A 41 6.08 24.74 21.21
C ASN A 41 6.66 23.33 20.96
N LEU A 42 7.60 22.91 21.82
CA LEU A 42 8.26 21.61 21.70
C LEU A 42 7.25 20.44 21.64
N GLN A 43 6.15 20.52 22.40
CA GLN A 43 5.09 19.51 22.41
C GLN A 43 4.39 19.42 21.04
N GLN A 44 4.07 20.55 20.42
CA GLN A 44 3.46 20.62 19.09
C GLN A 44 4.43 20.19 17.99
N PHE A 45 5.73 20.49 18.13
CA PHE A 45 6.74 19.97 17.24
C PHE A 45 6.86 18.44 17.35
N ILE A 46 6.87 17.90 18.59
CA ILE A 46 6.88 16.45 18.84
C ILE A 46 5.63 15.80 18.25
N LEU A 47 4.43 16.32 18.52
CA LEU A 47 3.17 15.82 17.94
C LEU A 47 3.17 15.89 16.40
N ALA A 48 3.72 16.95 15.80
CA ALA A 48 3.83 17.08 14.35
C ALA A 48 4.86 16.08 13.77
N VAL A 49 5.96 15.85 14.47
CA VAL A 49 7.01 14.88 14.13
C VAL A 49 6.51 13.45 14.27
N GLU A 50 5.71 13.16 15.29
CA GLU A 50 5.06 11.86 15.53
C GLU A 50 4.07 11.51 14.41
N ASN A 51 3.48 12.51 13.75
CA ASN A 51 2.58 12.27 12.63
C ASN A 51 3.30 12.12 11.28
N ILE A 52 4.65 12.20 11.25
CA ILE A 52 5.44 12.06 10.03
C ILE A 52 6.38 10.85 10.18
N SER A 53 6.07 9.75 9.49
CA SER A 53 6.80 8.46 9.56
C SER A 53 8.32 8.61 9.37
N PHE A 54 8.72 9.53 8.49
CA PHE A 54 10.12 9.88 8.25
C PHE A 54 10.83 10.50 9.48
N LEU A 55 10.17 11.42 10.20
CA LEU A 55 10.78 12.07 11.36
C LEU A 55 10.77 11.14 12.58
N LYS A 56 9.77 10.26 12.71
CA LYS A 56 9.80 9.13 13.65
C LYS A 56 11.05 8.28 13.49
N GLN A 57 11.46 7.97 12.25
CA GLN A 57 12.69 7.22 11.98
C GLN A 57 13.94 7.96 12.47
N ILE A 58 14.04 9.26 12.17
CA ILE A 58 15.17 10.08 12.62
C ILE A 58 15.23 10.14 14.14
N VAL A 59 14.11 10.40 14.80
CA VAL A 59 14.04 10.47 16.26
C VAL A 59 14.36 9.12 16.87
N GLY A 60 13.85 8.01 16.33
CA GLY A 60 14.17 6.66 16.76
C GLY A 60 15.65 6.33 16.61
N GLN A 61 16.28 6.69 15.48
CA GLN A 61 17.72 6.50 15.26
C GLN A 61 18.58 7.38 16.17
N VAL A 62 18.18 8.63 16.40
CA VAL A 62 18.87 9.53 17.33
C VAL A 62 18.69 9.05 18.77
N HIS A 63 17.51 8.59 19.16
CA HIS A 63 17.25 8.03 20.48
C HIS A 63 18.03 6.73 20.68
N LEU A 64 18.06 5.85 19.68
CA LEU A 64 18.92 4.67 19.69
C LEU A 64 20.39 5.00 19.78
N ARG A 65 20.90 6.00 19.05
CA ARG A 65 22.32 6.40 19.16
C ARG A 65 22.63 7.10 20.48
N SER A 66 21.67 7.83 21.03
CA SER A 66 21.79 8.47 22.34
C SER A 66 21.70 7.44 23.46
N ASN A 67 20.89 6.39 23.29
CA ASN A 67 20.79 5.25 24.21
C ASN A 67 21.81 4.15 23.90
N ALA A 68 22.48 4.15 22.75
CA ALA A 68 23.66 3.34 22.48
C ALA A 68 24.83 3.76 23.37
N LEU A 69 24.71 4.91 24.08
CA LEU A 69 25.54 5.21 25.24
C LEU A 69 25.32 4.23 26.43
N ILE A 70 24.26 3.41 26.41
CA ILE A 70 23.93 2.46 27.50
C ILE A 70 24.60 1.10 27.29
N PHE A 71 24.67 0.56 26.07
CA PHE A 71 25.38 -0.70 25.82
C PHE A 71 26.86 -0.44 25.55
N GLN A 72 27.70 -0.67 26.54
CA GLN A 72 29.15 -0.54 26.42
C GLN A 72 29.76 -1.89 26.02
N ILE A 73 30.51 -1.89 24.92
CA ILE A 73 31.30 -3.05 24.50
C ILE A 73 32.31 -3.35 25.63
N PRO A 74 32.30 -4.56 26.21
CA PRO A 74 33.21 -4.92 27.28
C PRO A 74 34.68 -4.72 26.89
N SER A 75 35.53 -4.32 27.84
CA SER A 75 36.97 -4.13 27.57
C SER A 75 37.67 -5.41 27.09
N GLY A 76 37.15 -6.58 27.47
CA GLY A 76 37.62 -7.90 27.06
C GLY A 76 36.99 -8.47 25.78
N TYR A 77 36.31 -7.64 24.97
CA TYR A 77 35.64 -8.11 23.76
C TYR A 77 36.64 -8.71 22.74
N ASP A 78 36.37 -9.94 22.29
CA ASP A 78 37.20 -10.66 21.33
C ASP A 78 36.75 -10.36 19.89
N TRP A 79 37.54 -9.54 19.20
CA TRP A 79 37.27 -9.09 17.82
C TRP A 79 37.43 -10.18 16.76
N THR A 80 37.87 -11.39 17.13
CA THR A 80 37.98 -12.54 16.23
C THR A 80 36.77 -13.46 16.27
N LYS A 81 35.91 -13.29 17.26
CA LYS A 81 34.70 -14.10 17.51
C LYS A 81 33.44 -13.41 17.02
N SER A 82 32.35 -14.15 16.82
CA SER A 82 31.06 -13.54 16.45
C SER A 82 30.43 -12.78 17.63
N THR A 83 29.40 -11.95 17.37
CA THR A 83 28.63 -11.35 18.47
C THR A 83 27.91 -12.42 19.30
N SER A 84 27.47 -13.51 18.66
CA SER A 84 26.91 -14.69 19.33
C SER A 84 27.90 -15.33 20.29
N ASP A 85 29.16 -15.51 19.87
CA ASP A 85 30.19 -16.14 20.71
C ASP A 85 30.62 -15.24 21.87
N ASN A 86 30.65 -13.91 21.66
CA ASN A 86 31.04 -12.95 22.70
C ASN A 86 29.95 -12.73 23.74
N TYR A 87 28.68 -12.74 23.33
CA TYR A 87 27.54 -12.38 24.18
C TYR A 87 26.59 -13.54 24.48
N GLY A 88 26.92 -14.74 24.04
CA GLY A 88 26.11 -15.94 24.25
C GLY A 88 26.07 -16.34 25.72
N ASP A 89 24.85 -16.63 26.19
CA ASP A 89 24.56 -17.18 27.50
C ASP A 89 23.86 -18.53 27.33
N ASN A 90 24.67 -19.58 27.32
CA ASN A 90 24.24 -20.97 27.15
C ASN A 90 23.92 -21.65 28.49
N ILE A 91 23.64 -20.89 29.56
CA ILE A 91 23.24 -21.46 30.85
C ILE A 91 21.81 -22.01 30.74
N GLU A 92 21.63 -23.26 31.17
CA GLU A 92 20.30 -23.89 31.28
C GLU A 92 19.76 -23.82 32.73
N PRO A 93 18.46 -23.52 32.93
CA PRO A 93 17.48 -23.18 31.89
C PRO A 93 17.73 -21.79 31.30
N ARG A 94 17.55 -21.64 29.97
CA ARG A 94 17.64 -20.34 29.29
C ARG A 94 16.74 -19.31 29.98
N LYS A 95 17.30 -18.11 30.19
CA LYS A 95 16.57 -16.94 30.69
C LYS A 95 16.39 -15.92 29.57
N PHE A 96 15.15 -15.42 29.44
CA PHE A 96 14.78 -14.40 28.48
C PHE A 96 14.39 -13.12 29.22
N PHE A 97 14.79 -11.99 28.68
CA PHE A 97 14.64 -10.69 29.30
C PHE A 97 14.00 -9.69 28.34
N GLY A 98 13.49 -8.60 28.90
CA GLY A 98 12.93 -7.48 28.16
C GLY A 98 11.49 -7.69 27.67
N ILE A 99 11.02 -6.74 26.86
CA ILE A 99 9.63 -6.69 26.37
C ILE A 99 9.33 -7.81 25.37
N TYR A 100 10.35 -8.38 24.74
CA TYR A 100 10.21 -9.49 23.78
C TYR A 100 10.57 -10.86 24.35
N GLN A 101 10.64 -11.01 25.69
CA GLN A 101 10.99 -12.28 26.34
C GLN A 101 10.11 -13.47 25.92
N LEU A 102 8.80 -13.23 25.71
CA LEU A 102 7.87 -14.28 25.29
C LEU A 102 8.15 -14.74 23.86
N LEU A 103 8.42 -13.80 22.95
CA LEU A 103 8.77 -14.12 21.56
C LEU A 103 10.08 -14.90 21.50
N ARG A 104 11.09 -14.49 22.28
CA ARG A 104 12.36 -15.20 22.42
C ARG A 104 12.16 -16.66 22.83
N SER A 105 11.24 -16.94 23.76
CA SER A 105 10.98 -18.31 24.21
C SER A 105 10.48 -19.27 23.10
N GLY A 106 9.97 -18.73 21.99
CA GLY A 106 9.53 -19.51 20.82
C GLY A 106 10.54 -19.63 19.69
N ILE A 107 11.74 -19.06 19.83
CA ILE A 107 12.78 -19.08 18.79
C ILE A 107 13.49 -20.45 18.74
N ASP A 108 13.90 -20.85 17.54
CA ASP A 108 14.75 -22.02 17.32
C ASP A 108 16.20 -21.79 17.78
N TYR A 109 16.50 -22.16 19.02
CA TYR A 109 17.85 -22.14 19.58
C TYR A 109 18.74 -23.31 19.16
N ALA A 110 18.30 -24.19 18.26
CA ALA A 110 19.23 -25.09 17.56
C ALA A 110 20.05 -24.34 16.51
N TYR A 111 19.49 -23.27 15.95
CA TYR A 111 20.20 -22.35 15.06
C TYR A 111 20.67 -21.08 15.78
N HIS A 112 19.86 -20.49 16.67
CA HIS A 112 20.17 -19.21 17.32
C HIS A 112 20.91 -19.37 18.65
N THR A 113 21.57 -18.30 19.07
CA THR A 113 22.22 -18.20 20.40
C THR A 113 21.32 -17.43 21.36
N ASN A 114 21.22 -17.87 22.62
CA ASN A 114 20.63 -17.05 23.68
C ASN A 114 21.66 -16.04 24.16
N TYR A 115 21.28 -14.78 24.35
CA TYR A 115 22.22 -13.71 24.68
C TYR A 115 22.10 -13.31 26.15
N ILE A 116 23.17 -12.75 26.73
CA ILE A 116 23.13 -12.14 28.07
C ILE A 116 22.03 -11.05 28.16
N GLU A 117 21.51 -10.83 29.37
CA GLU A 117 20.42 -9.87 29.65
C GLU A 117 20.66 -8.49 29.03
N ALA A 118 21.84 -7.90 29.27
CA ALA A 118 22.18 -6.57 28.75
C ALA A 118 22.08 -6.49 27.22
N ARG A 119 22.43 -7.57 26.51
CA ARG A 119 22.36 -7.62 25.04
C ARG A 119 20.93 -7.83 24.55
N GLN A 120 20.12 -8.64 25.23
CA GLN A 120 18.69 -8.77 24.91
C GLN A 120 17.94 -7.45 25.05
N LEU A 121 18.21 -6.67 26.10
CA LEU A 121 17.59 -5.36 26.31
C LEU A 121 18.01 -4.34 25.22
N TRP A 122 19.25 -4.39 24.77
CA TRP A 122 19.70 -3.60 23.62
C TRP A 122 18.99 -4.03 22.32
N GLN A 123 18.87 -5.33 22.07
CA GLN A 123 18.15 -5.87 20.91
C GLN A 123 16.70 -5.39 20.89
N ASP A 124 16.02 -5.36 22.03
CA ASP A 124 14.63 -4.88 22.15
C ASP A 124 14.48 -3.44 21.68
N GLN A 125 15.41 -2.57 22.08
CA GLN A 125 15.41 -1.17 21.64
C GLN A 125 15.63 -1.09 20.12
N ALA A 126 16.61 -1.83 19.59
CA ALA A 126 16.91 -1.85 18.17
C ALA A 126 15.72 -2.35 17.33
N ILE A 127 15.07 -3.45 17.74
CA ILE A 127 13.86 -3.99 17.10
C ILE A 127 12.71 -2.98 17.16
N SER A 128 12.48 -2.36 18.32
CA SER A 128 11.40 -1.39 18.51
C SER A 128 11.53 -0.19 17.58
N SER A 129 12.75 0.26 17.31
CA SER A 129 13.01 1.35 16.34
C SER A 129 12.67 1.01 14.88
N VAL A 130 12.61 -0.28 14.57
CA VAL A 130 12.33 -0.77 13.22
C VAL A 130 10.83 -1.00 13.05
N VAL A 131 10.16 -1.59 14.04
CA VAL A 131 8.75 -1.99 13.94
C VAL A 131 7.75 -0.87 14.21
N SER A 132 8.14 0.21 14.88
CA SER A 132 7.23 1.33 15.23
C SER A 132 6.93 2.30 14.08
N ARG A 133 6.92 1.82 12.81
CA ARG A 133 6.89 2.67 11.61
C ARG A 133 5.51 2.93 11.03
N THR A 134 4.60 1.97 11.12
CA THR A 134 3.35 1.99 10.35
C THR A 134 2.14 1.72 11.23
N THR A 135 0.95 1.90 10.66
CA THR A 135 -0.32 1.63 11.34
C THR A 135 -0.85 0.24 11.01
N ALA A 136 -1.66 -0.32 11.90
CA ALA A 136 -2.35 -1.58 11.69
C ALA A 136 -3.26 -1.51 10.45
N GLN A 137 -3.30 -2.60 9.68
CA GLN A 137 -4.11 -2.79 8.48
C GLN A 137 -5.08 -3.95 8.70
N SER A 138 -6.25 -3.90 8.08
CA SER A 138 -7.24 -4.99 8.15
C SER A 138 -6.79 -6.25 7.40
N VAL A 139 -6.07 -6.07 6.28
CA VAL A 139 -5.53 -7.14 5.43
C VAL A 139 -4.09 -6.78 5.04
N PRO A 140 -3.13 -6.90 5.98
CA PRO A 140 -1.75 -6.47 5.77
C PRO A 140 -1.02 -7.40 4.80
N TRP A 141 -0.02 -6.84 4.11
CA TRP A 141 0.91 -7.59 3.26
C TRP A 141 2.23 -7.84 3.97
N ILE A 142 2.75 -9.07 3.85
CA ILE A 142 4.16 -9.38 4.06
C ILE A 142 4.82 -9.64 2.71
N VAL A 143 5.80 -8.81 2.36
CA VAL A 143 6.49 -8.85 1.07
C VAL A 143 7.92 -9.31 1.31
N TYR A 144 8.25 -10.48 0.79
CA TYR A 144 9.61 -10.99 0.77
C TYR A 144 10.30 -10.56 -0.52
N THR A 145 11.48 -9.97 -0.41
CA THR A 145 12.33 -9.77 -1.59
C THR A 145 13.37 -10.87 -1.70
N CYS A 146 13.61 -11.33 -2.93
CA CYS A 146 14.67 -12.29 -3.23
C CYS A 146 15.36 -11.94 -4.55
N GLY A 147 16.48 -12.62 -4.81
CA GLY A 147 17.32 -12.35 -5.98
C GLY A 147 18.79 -12.41 -5.63
N PRO A 148 19.66 -12.60 -6.64
CA PRO A 148 21.09 -12.73 -6.44
C PRO A 148 21.69 -11.49 -5.76
N MET A 149 22.82 -11.68 -5.07
CA MET A 149 23.57 -10.55 -4.53
C MET A 149 23.97 -9.65 -5.69
N GLY A 150 23.80 -8.33 -5.56
CA GLY A 150 24.07 -7.39 -6.67
C GLY A 150 22.92 -7.20 -7.68
N ALA A 151 21.79 -7.90 -7.54
CA ALA A 151 20.62 -7.69 -8.40
C ALA A 151 19.97 -6.30 -8.28
N GLY A 152 20.21 -5.60 -7.16
CA GLY A 152 19.70 -4.25 -6.92
C GLY A 152 18.30 -4.19 -6.31
N LYS A 153 17.97 -5.12 -5.39
CA LYS A 153 16.67 -5.16 -4.66
C LYS A 153 16.26 -3.79 -4.10
N GLY A 154 17.15 -3.17 -3.30
CA GLY A 154 16.90 -1.85 -2.71
C GLY A 154 16.68 -0.74 -3.76
N HIS A 155 17.38 -0.80 -4.91
CA HIS A 155 17.17 0.15 -6.02
C HIS A 155 15.78 -0.03 -6.64
N VAL A 156 15.39 -1.28 -6.92
CA VAL A 156 14.08 -1.60 -7.52
C VAL A 156 12.95 -1.13 -6.62
N LEU A 157 12.98 -1.46 -5.32
CA LEU A 157 11.90 -1.05 -4.43
C LEU A 157 11.87 0.46 -4.21
N SER A 158 13.04 1.11 -4.12
CA SER A 158 13.11 2.58 -4.05
C SER A 158 12.51 3.22 -5.30
N TRP A 159 12.81 2.67 -6.48
CA TRP A 159 12.20 3.10 -7.73
C TRP A 159 10.68 2.88 -7.72
N MET A 160 10.20 1.72 -7.26
CA MET A 160 8.78 1.41 -7.15
C MET A 160 8.06 2.40 -6.22
N SER A 161 8.63 2.72 -5.05
CA SER A 161 8.10 3.73 -4.12
C SER A 161 8.00 5.11 -4.76
N ARG A 162 9.07 5.60 -5.40
CA ARG A 162 9.08 6.92 -6.07
C ARG A 162 8.03 7.04 -7.18
N ASN A 163 7.63 5.92 -7.77
CA ASN A 163 6.62 5.87 -8.84
C ASN A 163 5.24 5.42 -8.34
N GLY A 164 5.05 5.30 -7.02
CA GLY A 164 3.76 4.95 -6.40
C GLY A 164 3.40 3.47 -6.46
N PHE A 165 4.28 2.57 -6.90
CA PHE A 165 3.99 1.14 -7.02
C PHE A 165 4.19 0.36 -5.71
N PHE A 166 4.97 0.87 -4.77
CA PHE A 166 5.28 0.18 -3.50
C PHE A 166 5.57 1.16 -2.36
N PRO A 167 4.70 1.31 -1.34
CA PRO A 167 4.83 2.38 -0.35
C PRO A 167 5.88 2.05 0.73
N ILE A 168 7.17 2.26 0.44
CA ILE A 168 8.28 2.02 1.41
C ILE A 168 8.10 2.85 2.69
N GLU A 169 7.50 4.03 2.59
CA GLU A 169 7.23 4.93 3.71
C GLU A 169 6.15 4.43 4.67
N ASP A 170 5.30 3.49 4.23
CA ASP A 170 4.21 2.90 5.02
C ASP A 170 4.35 1.37 5.12
N ILE A 171 5.61 0.90 5.18
CA ILE A 171 5.94 -0.50 5.42
C ILE A 171 7.03 -0.66 6.48
N VAL A 172 6.88 -1.68 7.34
CA VAL A 172 7.95 -2.08 8.26
C VAL A 172 9.02 -2.80 7.44
N HIS A 173 10.12 -2.10 7.18
CA HIS A 173 11.27 -2.67 6.48
C HIS A 173 12.20 -3.40 7.45
N ILE A 174 12.21 -4.73 7.34
CA ILE A 174 12.99 -5.67 8.13
C ILE A 174 14.17 -6.15 7.28
N ASP A 175 15.37 -5.67 7.61
CA ASP A 175 16.61 -5.96 6.89
C ASP A 175 17.71 -6.37 7.90
N PRO A 176 18.27 -7.57 7.80
CA PRO A 176 19.34 -8.01 8.69
C PRO A 176 20.60 -7.14 8.54
N ASP A 177 20.90 -6.62 7.35
CA ASP A 177 22.02 -5.69 7.16
C ASP A 177 21.77 -4.33 7.80
N HIS A 178 20.51 -3.93 7.99
CA HIS A 178 20.16 -2.77 8.80
C HIS A 178 20.46 -3.03 10.27
N PHE A 179 20.05 -4.18 10.83
CA PHE A 179 20.36 -4.54 12.22
C PHE A 179 21.85 -4.63 12.49
N LYS A 180 22.64 -5.19 11.57
CA LYS A 180 24.12 -5.20 11.68
C LYS A 180 24.67 -3.79 11.84
N LYS A 181 24.18 -2.81 11.07
CA LYS A 181 24.63 -1.41 11.17
C LYS A 181 24.25 -0.74 12.49
N LEU A 182 23.26 -1.27 13.22
CA LEU A 182 22.89 -0.78 14.55
C LEU A 182 23.78 -1.36 15.64
N MET A 183 24.44 -2.50 15.41
CA MET A 183 25.31 -3.15 16.40
C MET A 183 26.47 -2.23 16.79
N PRO A 184 26.74 -2.03 18.09
CA PRO A 184 27.86 -1.23 18.57
C PRO A 184 29.22 -1.64 17.98
N GLU A 185 29.38 -2.94 17.70
CA GLU A 185 30.63 -3.54 17.23
C GLU A 185 30.88 -3.32 15.73
N TRP A 186 29.85 -2.98 14.96
CA TRP A 186 29.87 -3.01 13.50
C TRP A 186 30.97 -2.14 12.89
N GLU A 187 31.12 -0.90 13.37
CA GLU A 187 32.12 0.02 12.84
C GLU A 187 33.53 -0.56 12.98
N LYS A 188 33.84 -1.17 14.13
CA LYS A 188 35.16 -1.75 14.35
C LYS A 188 35.32 -3.06 13.60
N TYR A 189 34.32 -3.94 13.55
CA TYR A 189 34.38 -5.15 12.73
C TYR A 189 34.69 -4.86 11.26
N THR A 190 34.00 -3.89 10.66
CA THR A 190 34.25 -3.52 9.25
C THR A 190 35.66 -2.97 8.98
N LYS A 191 36.37 -2.51 10.01
CA LYS A 191 37.77 -2.03 9.91
C LYS A 191 38.80 -3.14 10.12
N VAL A 192 38.48 -4.16 10.93
CA VAL A 192 39.45 -5.18 11.36
C VAL A 192 39.24 -6.55 10.71
N SER A 193 38.10 -6.78 10.04
CA SER A 193 37.78 -8.05 9.40
C SER A 193 36.94 -7.86 8.14
N ASP A 194 37.30 -8.59 7.09
CA ASP A 194 36.49 -8.80 5.88
C ASP A 194 35.23 -9.64 6.15
N ARG A 195 35.21 -10.39 7.27
CA ARG A 195 34.10 -11.24 7.73
C ARG A 195 33.11 -10.52 8.64
N ALA A 196 33.15 -9.19 8.73
CA ALA A 196 32.24 -8.42 9.60
C ALA A 196 30.76 -8.81 9.42
N GLY A 197 30.33 -9.06 8.18
CA GLY A 197 28.98 -9.51 7.88
C GLY A 197 28.61 -10.85 8.53
N ASP A 198 29.54 -11.82 8.49
CA ASP A 198 29.37 -13.16 9.05
C ASP A 198 29.40 -13.12 10.58
N LEU A 199 30.33 -12.35 11.17
CA LEU A 199 30.50 -12.21 12.62
C LEU A 199 29.26 -11.61 13.31
N CYS A 200 28.41 -10.90 12.57
CA CYS A 200 27.16 -10.32 13.06
C CYS A 200 25.90 -11.03 12.51
N HIS A 201 26.05 -12.07 11.68
CA HIS A 201 24.95 -12.60 10.89
C HIS A 201 23.87 -13.25 11.75
N GLN A 202 24.24 -14.18 12.61
CA GLN A 202 23.31 -14.96 13.41
C GLN A 202 22.48 -14.06 14.34
N GLU A 203 23.11 -13.10 15.03
CA GLU A 203 22.39 -12.12 15.84
C GLU A 203 21.41 -11.27 15.02
N SER A 204 21.83 -10.80 13.84
CA SER A 204 20.95 -10.01 12.98
C SER A 204 19.74 -10.80 12.47
N CYS A 205 19.90 -12.12 12.23
CA CYS A 205 18.80 -13.02 11.87
C CYS A 205 17.83 -13.21 13.03
N LEU A 206 18.33 -13.41 14.26
CA LEU A 206 17.48 -13.47 15.45
C LEU A 206 16.61 -12.20 15.58
N MET A 207 17.24 -11.03 15.45
CA MET A 207 16.53 -9.76 15.52
C MET A 207 15.51 -9.59 14.39
N GLN A 208 15.82 -10.09 13.20
CA GLN A 208 14.91 -10.11 12.05
C GLN A 208 13.64 -10.92 12.34
N GLU A 209 13.79 -12.13 12.89
CA GLU A 209 12.65 -13.01 13.22
C GLU A 209 11.77 -12.39 14.31
N ILE A 210 12.37 -11.86 15.37
CA ILE A 210 11.61 -11.18 16.43
C ILE A 210 10.90 -9.94 15.87
N ALA A 211 11.58 -9.12 15.06
CA ALA A 211 10.96 -7.95 14.44
C ALA A 211 9.78 -8.31 13.54
N GLN A 212 9.89 -9.42 12.80
CA GLN A 212 8.81 -9.91 11.95
C GLN A 212 7.59 -10.29 12.80
N GLU A 213 7.77 -11.04 13.89
CA GLU A 213 6.69 -11.40 14.81
C GLU A 213 6.03 -10.18 15.45
N VAL A 214 6.82 -9.20 15.91
CA VAL A 214 6.29 -7.97 16.50
C VAL A 214 5.44 -7.20 15.49
N ALA A 215 5.93 -7.04 14.26
CA ALA A 215 5.20 -6.32 13.21
C ALA A 215 3.92 -7.06 12.79
N MET A 216 3.95 -8.40 12.74
CA MET A 216 2.77 -9.22 12.45
C MET A 216 1.71 -9.13 13.56
N GLY A 217 2.15 -9.15 14.82
CA GLY A 217 1.26 -8.94 15.97
C GLY A 217 0.59 -7.56 15.97
N GLY A 218 1.21 -6.57 15.32
CA GLY A 218 0.64 -5.24 15.10
C GLY A 218 -0.21 -5.09 13.82
N SER A 219 -0.44 -6.17 13.07
CA SER A 219 -1.13 -6.16 11.77
C SER A 219 -0.58 -5.12 10.78
N GLN A 220 0.73 -4.89 10.79
CA GLN A 220 1.39 -3.92 9.91
C GLN A 220 1.74 -4.51 8.54
N ASN A 221 1.84 -3.68 7.49
CA ASN A 221 2.52 -4.10 6.27
C ASN A 221 4.02 -4.30 6.55
N ILE A 222 4.61 -5.37 6.02
CA ILE A 222 5.98 -5.78 6.28
C ILE A 222 6.71 -6.00 4.96
N TRP A 223 7.95 -5.53 4.88
CA TRP A 223 8.90 -5.92 3.85
C TRP A 223 10.08 -6.60 4.51
N VAL A 224 10.28 -7.89 4.20
CA VAL A 224 11.42 -8.67 4.67
C VAL A 224 12.46 -8.76 3.55
N ASP A 225 13.62 -8.12 3.71
CA ASP A 225 14.71 -8.24 2.76
C ASP A 225 15.55 -9.48 3.04
N GLY A 226 15.64 -10.35 2.05
CA GLY A 226 16.32 -11.63 2.19
C GLY A 226 16.79 -12.19 0.86
N SER A 227 17.30 -13.42 0.95
CA SER A 227 17.71 -14.18 -0.23
C SER A 227 16.71 -15.27 -0.62
N LEU A 228 15.82 -15.67 0.29
CA LEU A 228 14.89 -16.81 0.16
C LEU A 228 15.58 -18.09 -0.37
N ARG A 229 16.85 -18.33 -0.03
CA ARG A 229 17.61 -19.47 -0.59
C ARG A 229 17.20 -20.83 -0.05
N ASP A 230 16.67 -20.87 1.17
CA ASP A 230 16.21 -22.09 1.82
C ASP A 230 14.70 -22.21 1.66
N GLY A 231 14.27 -22.67 0.48
CA GLY A 231 12.85 -22.80 0.14
C GLY A 231 12.09 -23.71 1.10
N GLU A 232 12.72 -24.76 1.65
CA GLU A 232 12.07 -25.69 2.59
C GLU A 232 11.83 -25.03 3.95
N TRP A 233 12.82 -24.30 4.47
CA TRP A 233 12.65 -23.52 5.69
C TRP A 233 11.59 -22.44 5.53
N PHE A 234 11.65 -21.65 4.45
CA PHE A 234 10.66 -20.61 4.19
C PHE A 234 9.26 -21.17 3.93
N ALA A 235 9.13 -22.39 3.38
CA ALA A 235 7.83 -23.04 3.23
C ALA A 235 7.20 -23.31 4.61
N LYS A 236 7.99 -23.77 5.59
CA LYS A 236 7.53 -23.93 6.98
C LYS A 236 7.12 -22.58 7.58
N VAL A 237 7.92 -21.54 7.36
CA VAL A 237 7.59 -20.17 7.81
C VAL A 237 6.28 -19.69 7.20
N PHE A 238 6.06 -19.85 5.89
CA PHE A 238 4.84 -19.39 5.24
C PHE A 238 3.61 -20.15 5.72
N CYS A 239 3.71 -21.48 5.84
CA CYS A 239 2.65 -22.31 6.42
C CYS A 239 2.30 -21.88 7.85
N ASP A 240 3.30 -21.58 8.67
CA ASP A 240 3.09 -21.11 10.04
C ASP A 240 2.45 -19.72 10.09
N ILE A 241 2.90 -18.78 9.25
CA ILE A 241 2.27 -17.46 9.09
C ILE A 241 0.79 -17.62 8.72
N ARG A 242 0.45 -18.47 7.76
CA ARG A 242 -0.96 -18.72 7.38
C ARG A 242 -1.80 -19.25 8.53
N ARG A 243 -1.22 -20.12 9.36
CA ARG A 243 -1.89 -20.71 10.50
C ARG A 243 -2.14 -19.69 11.63
N ARG A 244 -1.14 -18.87 11.95
CA ARG A 244 -1.20 -17.93 13.09
C ARG A 244 -1.78 -16.56 12.71
N PHE A 245 -1.58 -16.14 11.47
CA PHE A 245 -1.99 -14.84 10.93
C PHE A 245 -2.76 -15.01 9.60
N PRO A 246 -3.93 -15.66 9.59
CA PRO A 246 -4.65 -16.02 8.34
C PRO A 246 -5.10 -14.81 7.50
N HIS A 247 -5.15 -13.62 8.10
CA HIS A 247 -5.52 -12.36 7.43
C HIS A 247 -4.35 -11.72 6.66
N TYR A 248 -3.11 -12.16 6.88
CA TYR A 248 -1.95 -11.65 6.14
C TYR A 248 -1.93 -12.18 4.71
N LYS A 249 -1.57 -11.28 3.79
CA LYS A 249 -1.25 -11.60 2.40
C LYS A 249 0.25 -11.74 2.22
N ILE A 250 0.70 -12.81 1.56
CA ILE A 250 2.12 -13.09 1.34
C ILE A 250 2.48 -12.78 -0.11
N ALA A 251 3.48 -11.93 -0.32
CA ALA A 251 4.04 -11.63 -1.63
C ALA A 251 5.52 -11.98 -1.70
N ILE A 252 5.97 -12.40 -2.88
CA ILE A 252 7.40 -12.46 -3.23
C ILE A 252 7.69 -11.52 -4.40
N PHE A 253 8.65 -10.63 -4.24
CA PHE A 253 9.27 -9.93 -5.37
C PHE A 253 10.64 -10.54 -5.65
N GLU A 254 10.75 -11.25 -6.78
CA GLU A 254 12.01 -11.73 -7.32
C GLU A 254 12.63 -10.63 -8.17
N ILE A 255 13.83 -10.20 -7.79
CA ILE A 255 14.58 -9.18 -8.53
C ILE A 255 15.76 -9.86 -9.23
N GLY A 256 15.69 -9.91 -10.55
CA GLY A 256 16.69 -10.52 -11.41
C GLY A 256 17.49 -9.49 -12.20
N ALA A 257 18.75 -9.82 -12.48
CA ALA A 257 19.58 -9.15 -13.48
C ALA A 257 20.56 -10.18 -14.07
N SER A 258 21.07 -9.92 -15.26
CA SER A 258 22.07 -10.76 -15.91
C SER A 258 23.33 -10.86 -15.05
N GLU A 259 24.02 -12.00 -15.16
CA GLU A 259 25.26 -12.25 -14.42
C GLU A 259 26.29 -11.14 -14.66
N ALA A 260 26.43 -10.67 -15.89
CA ALA A 260 27.32 -9.56 -16.25
C ALA A 260 26.98 -8.27 -15.46
N VAL A 261 25.70 -7.90 -15.39
CA VAL A 261 25.23 -6.72 -14.63
C VAL A 261 25.44 -6.92 -13.12
N VAL A 262 25.16 -8.11 -12.60
CA VAL A 262 25.39 -8.46 -11.19
C VAL A 262 26.87 -8.30 -10.84
N ARG A 263 27.78 -8.89 -11.62
CA ARG A 263 29.23 -8.79 -11.42
C ARG A 263 29.72 -7.36 -11.48
N GLN A 264 29.26 -6.59 -12.48
CA GLN A 264 29.60 -5.18 -12.61
C GLN A 264 29.20 -4.38 -11.37
N ARG A 265 28.00 -4.63 -10.82
CA ARG A 265 27.50 -3.95 -9.62
C ARG A 265 28.24 -4.37 -8.36
N ILE A 266 28.60 -5.64 -8.24
CA ILE A 266 29.42 -6.13 -7.13
C ILE A 266 30.80 -5.49 -7.17
N ALA A 267 31.47 -5.47 -8.33
CA ALA A 267 32.77 -4.82 -8.49
C ALA A 267 32.71 -3.32 -8.17
N LYS A 268 31.66 -2.62 -8.63
CA LYS A 268 31.41 -1.22 -8.27
C LYS A 268 31.22 -1.04 -6.76
N ARG A 269 30.42 -1.90 -6.11
CA ARG A 269 30.19 -1.85 -4.66
C ARG A 269 31.47 -2.14 -3.87
N ALA A 270 32.28 -3.08 -4.33
CA ALA A 270 33.57 -3.40 -3.74
C ALA A 270 34.52 -2.18 -3.83
N ALA A 271 34.56 -1.50 -4.97
CA ALA A 271 35.33 -0.27 -5.12
C ALA A 271 34.81 0.87 -4.24
N ASP A 272 33.49 1.06 -4.15
CA ASP A 272 32.87 2.17 -3.41
C ASP A 272 32.88 1.96 -1.88
N THR A 273 32.81 0.71 -1.41
CA THR A 273 32.58 0.39 0.01
C THR A 273 33.58 -0.57 0.64
N GLY A 274 34.49 -1.14 -0.15
CA GLY A 274 35.38 -2.23 0.27
C GLY A 274 34.70 -3.59 0.43
N ARG A 275 33.38 -3.71 0.19
CA ARG A 275 32.63 -4.97 0.35
C ARG A 275 32.56 -5.76 -0.94
N ASP A 276 33.55 -6.60 -1.14
CA ASP A 276 33.53 -7.62 -2.19
C ASP A 276 32.60 -8.79 -1.85
N VAL A 277 32.23 -9.60 -2.85
CA VAL A 277 31.47 -10.84 -2.65
C VAL A 277 32.27 -11.99 -3.26
N PRO A 278 32.67 -13.00 -2.46
CA PRO A 278 33.34 -14.17 -2.98
C PRO A 278 32.62 -14.81 -4.16
N GLU A 279 33.37 -15.16 -5.20
CA GLU A 279 32.88 -15.69 -6.47
C GLU A 279 31.89 -16.85 -6.32
N HIS A 280 32.21 -17.80 -5.45
CA HIS A 280 31.37 -18.97 -5.20
C HIS A 280 30.00 -18.58 -4.62
N LEU A 281 29.91 -17.49 -3.84
CA LEU A 281 28.64 -16.98 -3.30
C LEU A 281 27.81 -16.29 -4.38
N ILE A 282 28.44 -15.64 -5.37
CA ILE A 282 27.75 -15.05 -6.53
C ILE A 282 27.08 -16.17 -7.33
N LEU A 283 27.85 -17.20 -7.71
CA LEU A 283 27.36 -18.35 -8.47
C LEU A 283 26.25 -19.10 -7.71
N ALA A 284 26.43 -19.34 -6.40
CA ALA A 284 25.39 -19.94 -5.58
C ALA A 284 24.12 -19.09 -5.53
N SER A 285 24.26 -17.75 -5.48
CA SER A 285 23.12 -16.83 -5.47
C SER A 285 22.34 -16.81 -6.78
N LEU A 286 23.02 -17.00 -7.91
CA LEU A 286 22.39 -17.04 -9.23
C LEU A 286 21.60 -18.34 -9.43
N LYS A 287 22.05 -19.46 -8.85
CA LYS A 287 21.41 -20.78 -9.00
C LYS A 287 20.24 -21.04 -8.05
N SER A 288 20.30 -20.54 -6.81
CA SER A 288 19.43 -20.96 -5.70
C SER A 288 18.02 -20.35 -5.69
N VAL A 289 17.79 -19.24 -6.40
CA VAL A 289 16.51 -18.52 -6.35
C VAL A 289 15.39 -19.30 -7.04
N ALA A 290 15.67 -19.97 -8.15
CA ALA A 290 14.67 -20.67 -8.93
C ALA A 290 14.02 -21.83 -8.15
N SER A 291 14.82 -22.73 -7.58
CA SER A 291 14.32 -23.89 -6.82
C SER A 291 13.49 -23.48 -5.60
N SER A 292 13.86 -22.38 -4.94
CA SER A 292 13.12 -21.87 -3.79
C SER A 292 11.78 -21.28 -4.21
N LEU A 293 11.73 -20.56 -5.34
CA LEU A 293 10.48 -20.02 -5.87
C LEU A 293 9.50 -21.11 -6.31
N ASP A 294 9.97 -22.23 -6.84
CA ASP A 294 9.09 -23.34 -7.22
C ASP A 294 8.35 -23.92 -6.00
N LEU A 295 9.03 -24.01 -4.86
CA LEU A 295 8.44 -24.44 -3.59
C LEU A 295 7.52 -23.39 -2.95
N LEU A 296 7.92 -22.12 -3.01
CA LEU A 296 7.25 -21.04 -2.27
C LEU A 296 6.08 -20.42 -3.01
N THR A 297 6.11 -20.39 -4.35
CA THR A 297 5.07 -19.76 -5.17
C THR A 297 3.66 -20.25 -4.79
N PRO A 298 3.40 -21.56 -4.64
CA PRO A 298 2.07 -22.06 -4.26
C PRO A 298 1.57 -21.56 -2.90
N LEU A 299 2.45 -21.11 -2.01
CA LEU A 299 2.13 -20.67 -0.65
C LEU A 299 1.87 -19.15 -0.55
N CYS A 300 2.18 -18.40 -1.61
CA CYS A 300 1.99 -16.95 -1.71
C CYS A 300 0.59 -16.59 -2.21
N ASP A 301 0.20 -15.32 -2.06
CA ASP A 301 -0.93 -14.72 -2.80
C ASP A 301 -0.45 -14.05 -4.10
N PHE A 302 0.78 -13.54 -4.10
CA PHE A 302 1.34 -12.78 -5.22
C PHE A 302 2.83 -13.02 -5.41
N VAL A 303 3.27 -13.20 -6.65
CA VAL A 303 4.68 -13.24 -7.01
C VAL A 303 4.92 -12.27 -8.16
N ALA A 304 5.91 -11.38 -8.05
CA ALA A 304 6.36 -10.52 -9.13
C ALA A 304 7.81 -10.86 -9.49
N ARG A 305 8.08 -11.06 -10.78
CA ARG A 305 9.43 -11.24 -11.33
C ARG A 305 9.85 -9.95 -12.02
N ILE A 306 10.87 -9.29 -11.49
CA ILE A 306 11.25 -7.93 -11.85
C ILE A 306 12.68 -7.94 -12.43
N SER A 307 12.77 -7.49 -13.68
CA SER A 307 14.02 -7.24 -14.39
C SER A 307 14.66 -5.95 -13.90
N ASN A 308 15.90 -6.01 -13.44
CA ASN A 308 16.72 -4.84 -13.13
C ASN A 308 17.99 -4.77 -14.00
N GLU A 309 17.86 -5.09 -15.29
CA GLU A 309 18.97 -5.00 -16.27
C GLU A 309 19.38 -3.55 -16.54
N ASN A 310 18.39 -2.66 -16.64
CA ASN A 310 18.57 -1.27 -17.04
C ASN A 310 18.31 -0.32 -15.86
N ALA A 311 18.45 0.98 -16.10
CA ALA A 311 18.16 2.02 -15.09
C ALA A 311 16.71 1.96 -14.57
N ILE A 312 15.76 1.59 -15.45
CA ILE A 312 14.33 1.46 -15.14
C ILE A 312 14.00 -0.03 -14.96
N PRO A 313 13.60 -0.46 -13.76
CA PRO A 313 13.10 -1.81 -13.52
C PRO A 313 11.88 -2.13 -14.39
N LYS A 314 11.76 -3.37 -14.86
CA LYS A 314 10.63 -3.82 -15.68
C LYS A 314 10.01 -5.08 -15.09
N LEU A 315 8.70 -5.10 -14.91
CA LEU A 315 7.97 -6.32 -14.56
C LEU A 315 8.07 -7.29 -15.75
N ARG A 316 8.65 -8.48 -15.53
CA ARG A 316 8.74 -9.55 -16.54
C ARG A 316 7.51 -10.42 -16.53
N ALA A 317 7.08 -10.80 -15.33
CA ALA A 317 5.93 -11.66 -15.10
C ALA A 317 5.39 -11.40 -13.70
N PHE A 318 4.12 -11.73 -13.50
CA PHE A 318 3.55 -11.84 -12.16
C PHE A 318 2.62 -13.05 -12.10
N ILE A 319 2.44 -13.58 -10.90
CA ILE A 319 1.56 -14.70 -10.60
C ILE A 319 0.65 -14.24 -9.47
N ARG A 320 -0.67 -14.30 -9.68
CA ARG A 320 -1.64 -14.20 -8.60
C ARG A 320 -2.10 -15.62 -8.28
N VAL A 321 -1.65 -16.12 -7.15
CA VAL A 321 -2.00 -17.46 -6.71
C VAL A 321 -3.30 -17.36 -5.96
N ASP A 322 -4.37 -17.77 -6.63
CA ASP A 322 -5.66 -17.88 -6.02
C ASP A 322 -5.77 -19.23 -5.29
N GLN A 323 -5.76 -19.19 -3.97
CA GLN A 323 -5.93 -20.37 -3.11
C GLN A 323 -7.39 -20.62 -2.74
N SER A 324 -8.34 -19.80 -3.20
CA SER A 324 -9.77 -19.96 -2.87
C SER A 324 -10.38 -21.23 -3.48
N GLY A 325 -9.73 -21.83 -4.48
CA GLY A 325 -10.27 -22.94 -5.26
C GLY A 325 -11.39 -22.50 -6.21
N ASP A 326 -11.58 -21.21 -6.43
CA ASP A 326 -12.62 -20.67 -7.30
C ASP A 326 -12.20 -20.76 -8.77
N TRP A 327 -12.84 -21.67 -9.51
CA TRP A 327 -12.62 -21.83 -10.96
C TRP A 327 -12.98 -20.58 -11.76
N GLY A 328 -13.93 -19.75 -11.29
CA GLY A 328 -14.33 -18.51 -11.97
C GLY A 328 -13.18 -17.50 -12.07
N MET A 329 -12.32 -17.46 -11.05
CA MET A 329 -11.12 -16.61 -11.02
C MET A 329 -10.05 -17.04 -12.02
N LEU A 330 -9.81 -18.35 -12.16
CA LEU A 330 -8.88 -18.91 -13.16
C LEU A 330 -9.35 -18.56 -14.58
N GLN A 331 -10.62 -18.79 -14.89
CA GLN A 331 -11.20 -18.48 -16.19
C GLN A 331 -11.09 -16.98 -16.52
N THR A 332 -11.26 -16.13 -15.51
CA THR A 332 -11.14 -14.67 -15.62
C THR A 332 -9.68 -14.21 -15.81
N GLN A 333 -8.70 -14.88 -15.19
CA GLN A 333 -7.27 -14.56 -15.43
C GLN A 333 -6.84 -14.94 -16.85
N PHE A 334 -7.28 -16.09 -17.37
CA PHE A 334 -7.00 -16.49 -18.75
C PHE A 334 -7.73 -15.64 -19.80
N ALA A 335 -8.87 -15.06 -19.44
CA ALA A 335 -9.66 -14.20 -20.33
C ALA A 335 -9.23 -12.72 -20.32
N LYS A 336 -8.29 -12.29 -19.45
CA LYS A 336 -7.87 -10.89 -19.36
C LYS A 336 -6.78 -10.56 -20.38
N PRO A 337 -7.04 -9.71 -21.40
CA PRO A 337 -5.96 -9.03 -22.11
C PRO A 337 -5.23 -8.09 -21.13
N GLU A 338 -3.98 -7.75 -21.42
CA GLU A 338 -3.18 -6.77 -20.66
C GLU A 338 -4.04 -5.57 -20.23
N MET A 339 -3.84 -5.03 -19.02
CA MET A 339 -4.59 -3.86 -18.52
C MET A 339 -4.43 -2.68 -19.50
N GLY A 340 -5.32 -2.61 -20.49
CA GLY A 340 -5.33 -1.59 -21.53
C GLY A 340 -5.58 -0.22 -20.91
N GLN A 341 -5.19 0.85 -21.58
CA GLN A 341 -5.65 2.18 -21.18
C GLN A 341 -7.07 2.41 -21.68
N PHE A 342 -7.82 3.29 -21.03
CA PHE A 342 -9.09 3.76 -21.60
C PHE A 342 -8.86 4.28 -23.03
N PRO A 343 -9.70 3.90 -24.02
CA PRO A 343 -11.01 3.23 -23.88
C PRO A 343 -11.00 1.69 -23.89
N ASP A 344 -9.84 1.06 -24.03
CA ASP A 344 -9.73 -0.41 -24.16
C ASP A 344 -9.86 -1.13 -22.80
N SER A 345 -9.74 -0.39 -21.70
CA SER A 345 -10.18 -0.84 -20.38
C SER A 345 -10.62 0.34 -19.51
N LEU A 346 -11.42 0.07 -18.47
CA LEU A 346 -11.75 1.06 -17.44
C LEU A 346 -11.08 0.65 -16.14
N ALA A 347 -10.26 1.56 -15.59
CA ALA A 347 -9.61 1.33 -14.31
C ALA A 347 -10.65 1.09 -13.19
N PRO A 348 -10.31 0.31 -12.15
CA PRO A 348 -11.20 0.13 -11.01
C PRO A 348 -11.62 1.47 -10.40
N ILE A 349 -12.90 1.58 -10.05
CA ILE A 349 -13.45 2.75 -9.38
C ILE A 349 -13.54 2.47 -7.88
N PHE A 350 -12.93 3.32 -7.08
CA PHE A 350 -12.97 3.22 -5.62
C PHE A 350 -14.16 4.01 -5.08
N LEU A 351 -14.84 3.44 -4.10
CA LEU A 351 -16.02 4.00 -3.46
C LEU A 351 -15.70 4.36 -2.01
N SER A 352 -16.04 5.58 -1.60
CA SER A 352 -16.03 5.98 -0.18
C SER A 352 -17.43 5.84 0.37
N THR A 353 -17.64 4.88 1.27
CA THR A 353 -18.98 4.55 1.79
C THR A 353 -19.25 5.27 3.10
N GLN A 354 -20.49 5.70 3.29
CA GLN A 354 -20.98 6.29 4.53
C GLN A 354 -22.40 5.79 4.80
N LYS A 355 -22.61 5.23 6.00
CA LYS A 355 -23.95 4.94 6.52
C LYS A 355 -24.57 6.24 7.03
N ILE A 356 -25.89 6.35 6.86
CA ILE A 356 -26.68 7.48 7.37
C ILE A 356 -27.48 6.98 8.57
N SER A 357 -27.38 7.72 9.68
CA SER A 357 -28.24 7.52 10.84
C SER A 357 -29.64 8.05 10.54
N PRO A 358 -30.72 7.43 11.06
CA PRO A 358 -32.07 8.00 10.99
C PRO A 358 -32.21 9.41 11.56
N THR A 359 -31.25 9.85 12.38
CA THR A 359 -31.20 11.20 12.98
C THR A 359 -30.45 12.21 12.12
N ASP A 360 -29.75 11.78 11.08
CA ASP A 360 -29.01 12.68 10.21
C ASP A 360 -30.00 13.52 9.38
N PRO A 361 -29.64 14.77 9.04
CA PRO A 361 -30.47 15.58 8.16
C PRO A 361 -30.68 14.87 6.83
N ILE A 362 -31.86 15.07 6.23
CA ILE A 362 -32.16 14.50 4.91
C ILE A 362 -31.13 15.05 3.94
N LEU A 363 -30.31 14.17 3.37
CA LEU A 363 -29.31 14.54 2.36
C LEU A 363 -29.96 14.76 1.00
N LEU A 364 -30.86 13.85 0.61
CA LEU A 364 -31.53 13.85 -0.69
C LEU A 364 -33.03 13.66 -0.52
N GLU A 365 -33.80 14.61 -1.04
CA GLU A 365 -35.25 14.48 -1.20
C GLU A 365 -35.56 14.16 -2.68
N ARG A 366 -36.23 13.04 -2.95
CA ARG A 366 -36.55 12.67 -4.34
C ARG A 366 -37.74 13.48 -4.85
N SER A 367 -37.71 13.83 -6.13
CA SER A 367 -38.88 14.36 -6.82
C SER A 367 -39.79 13.22 -7.31
N ASP A 368 -40.98 13.60 -7.75
CA ASP A 368 -41.98 12.67 -8.31
C ASP A 368 -41.52 11.99 -9.62
N ASP A 369 -40.54 12.56 -10.33
CA ASP A 369 -40.07 12.03 -11.62
C ASP A 369 -39.08 10.85 -11.49
N ASN A 370 -38.63 10.53 -10.26
CA ASN A 370 -37.63 9.50 -9.91
C ASN A 370 -36.26 9.64 -10.61
N LEU A 371 -36.02 10.72 -11.34
CA LEU A 371 -34.78 11.02 -12.08
C LEU A 371 -34.06 12.25 -11.54
N THR A 372 -34.68 12.98 -10.61
CA THR A 372 -34.09 14.09 -9.91
C THR A 372 -34.19 13.95 -8.39
N ALA A 373 -33.19 14.48 -7.69
CA ALA A 373 -33.16 14.57 -6.24
C ALA A 373 -32.70 15.97 -5.83
N HIS A 374 -33.36 16.56 -4.85
CA HIS A 374 -32.99 17.82 -4.24
C HIS A 374 -31.95 17.56 -3.14
N LEU A 375 -30.75 18.14 -3.30
CA LEU A 375 -29.68 18.06 -2.32
C LEU A 375 -29.87 19.09 -1.21
N ASN A 376 -29.86 18.64 0.03
CA ASN A 376 -29.75 19.53 1.17
C ASN A 376 -28.31 20.08 1.27
N VAL A 377 -28.09 21.28 0.74
CA VAL A 377 -26.78 21.97 0.76
C VAL A 377 -26.31 22.36 2.16
N GLU A 378 -27.18 22.26 3.16
CA GLU A 378 -26.86 22.43 4.58
C GLU A 378 -26.41 21.13 5.26
N PHE A 379 -26.36 20.00 4.52
CA PHE A 379 -25.91 18.72 5.07
C PHE A 379 -24.45 18.81 5.58
N PRO A 380 -24.14 18.27 6.78
CA PRO A 380 -22.80 18.28 7.35
C PRO A 380 -21.75 17.69 6.40
N GLY A 381 -20.67 18.43 6.19
CA GLY A 381 -19.58 18.07 5.27
C GLY A 381 -19.62 18.79 3.93
N LEU A 382 -20.72 19.46 3.57
CA LEU A 382 -20.83 20.27 2.35
C LEU A 382 -20.40 21.73 2.51
N GLU A 383 -20.02 22.16 3.71
CA GLU A 383 -19.72 23.56 4.05
C GLU A 383 -18.66 24.17 3.12
N HIS A 384 -17.66 23.36 2.73
CA HIS A 384 -16.55 23.79 1.90
C HIS A 384 -16.90 23.94 0.42
N ILE A 385 -17.98 23.29 -0.05
CA ILE A 385 -18.37 23.30 -1.47
C ILE A 385 -19.71 23.99 -1.72
N ARG A 386 -20.38 24.45 -0.65
CA ARG A 386 -21.68 25.12 -0.69
C ARG A 386 -21.72 26.29 -1.68
N SER A 387 -20.71 27.15 -1.66
CA SER A 387 -20.63 28.31 -2.54
C SER A 387 -20.36 27.96 -4.01
N ALA A 388 -19.99 26.71 -4.31
CA ALA A 388 -19.73 26.25 -5.66
C ALA A 388 -20.98 25.70 -6.36
N PHE A 389 -22.08 25.41 -5.66
CA PHE A 389 -23.30 24.92 -6.29
C PHE A 389 -23.94 26.00 -7.17
N LYS A 390 -24.32 25.62 -8.39
CA LYS A 390 -25.19 26.45 -9.24
C LYS A 390 -26.67 26.19 -8.96
N ASP A 391 -26.99 24.97 -8.55
CA ASP A 391 -28.34 24.46 -8.35
C ASP A 391 -28.29 23.25 -7.39
N PRO A 392 -29.19 23.14 -6.38
CA PRO A 392 -29.29 21.96 -5.51
C PRO A 392 -29.87 20.72 -6.18
N TRP A 393 -30.43 20.79 -7.39
CA TRP A 393 -30.98 19.63 -8.08
C TRP A 393 -29.89 18.73 -8.68
N LEU A 394 -29.95 17.44 -8.35
CA LEU A 394 -29.09 16.39 -8.87
C LEU A 394 -29.86 15.47 -9.80
N THR A 395 -29.23 15.08 -10.91
CA THR A 395 -29.74 14.02 -11.78
C THR A 395 -29.40 12.66 -11.16
N THR A 396 -30.34 11.72 -11.23
CA THR A 396 -30.14 10.32 -10.80
C THR A 396 -30.41 9.34 -11.93
N SER A 397 -29.86 8.12 -11.82
CA SER A 397 -30.33 6.99 -12.61
C SER A 397 -31.70 6.53 -12.12
N ILE A 398 -32.29 5.58 -12.86
CA ILE A 398 -33.43 4.81 -12.34
C ILE A 398 -33.03 4.07 -11.06
N GLU A 399 -34.00 3.90 -10.18
CA GLU A 399 -33.87 3.12 -8.94
C GLU A 399 -34.01 1.63 -9.26
N VAL A 400 -33.17 0.82 -8.63
CA VAL A 400 -33.06 -0.61 -8.92
C VAL A 400 -33.08 -1.38 -7.60
N PRO A 401 -33.78 -2.52 -7.53
CA PRO A 401 -33.71 -3.40 -6.36
C PRO A 401 -32.28 -3.92 -6.11
N VAL A 402 -31.82 -3.81 -4.86
CA VAL A 402 -30.56 -4.39 -4.35
C VAL A 402 -30.53 -5.92 -4.40
N PRO A 403 -31.63 -6.68 -4.16
CA PRO A 403 -31.61 -8.15 -4.16
C PRO A 403 -31.14 -8.81 -5.46
N ILE A 404 -30.97 -8.03 -6.54
CA ILE A 404 -30.37 -8.49 -7.80
C ILE A 404 -28.86 -8.79 -7.61
N LEU A 405 -28.21 -8.16 -6.62
CA LEU A 405 -26.80 -8.41 -6.29
C LEU A 405 -26.69 -9.55 -5.27
N ASN A 406 -25.72 -10.44 -5.48
CA ASN A 406 -25.46 -11.51 -4.51
C ASN A 406 -24.94 -10.93 -3.16
N PRO A 407 -25.11 -11.63 -2.02
CA PRO A 407 -24.73 -11.09 -0.70
C PRO A 407 -23.25 -10.72 -0.54
N LYS A 408 -22.33 -11.44 -1.21
CA LYS A 408 -20.90 -11.13 -1.20
C LYS A 408 -20.61 -9.83 -1.94
N ALA A 409 -21.20 -9.67 -3.13
CA ALA A 409 -21.13 -8.46 -3.94
C ALA A 409 -21.61 -7.23 -3.16
N ARG A 410 -22.73 -7.38 -2.44
CA ARG A 410 -23.28 -6.35 -1.56
C ARG A 410 -22.30 -5.93 -0.47
N ALA A 411 -21.69 -6.91 0.21
CA ALA A 411 -20.73 -6.65 1.28
C ALA A 411 -19.45 -5.97 0.78
N GLY A 412 -18.83 -6.47 -0.30
CA GLY A 412 -17.60 -5.88 -0.85
C GLY A 412 -17.82 -4.51 -1.51
N ALA A 413 -19.05 -4.20 -1.91
CA ALA A 413 -19.46 -2.87 -2.34
C ALA A 413 -19.70 -1.88 -1.19
N GLY A 414 -19.71 -2.35 0.06
CA GLY A 414 -20.08 -1.57 1.23
C GLY A 414 -21.54 -1.09 1.19
N ILE A 415 -22.44 -1.85 0.54
CA ILE A 415 -23.86 -1.55 0.50
C ILE A 415 -24.46 -1.87 1.89
N PRO A 416 -25.18 -0.93 2.54
CA PRO A 416 -25.84 -1.17 3.83
C PRO A 416 -26.72 -2.42 3.79
N ALA A 417 -26.83 -3.16 4.90
CA ALA A 417 -27.58 -4.43 4.98
C ALA A 417 -29.11 -4.24 4.91
N GLU A 418 -29.56 -3.03 5.22
CA GLU A 418 -30.93 -2.54 5.20
C GLU A 418 -31.36 -1.98 3.84
N ALA A 419 -30.42 -1.75 2.91
CA ALA A 419 -30.73 -1.23 1.59
C ALA A 419 -31.58 -2.21 0.75
N GLU A 420 -32.73 -1.77 0.28
CA GLU A 420 -33.59 -2.52 -0.63
C GLU A 420 -33.46 -2.06 -2.07
N THR A 421 -33.13 -0.79 -2.28
CA THR A 421 -32.93 -0.22 -3.61
C THR A 421 -31.72 0.71 -3.65
N PHE A 422 -31.24 1.00 -4.86
CA PHE A 422 -30.17 1.95 -5.08
C PHE A 422 -30.35 2.72 -6.39
N CYS A 423 -29.72 3.88 -6.47
CA CYS A 423 -29.55 4.62 -7.73
C CYS A 423 -28.16 5.26 -7.79
N PHE A 424 -27.68 5.52 -9.01
CA PHE A 424 -26.49 6.35 -9.22
C PHE A 424 -26.89 7.82 -9.26
N VAL A 425 -26.21 8.66 -8.48
CA VAL A 425 -26.34 10.12 -8.47
C VAL A 425 -25.21 10.69 -9.30
N TYR A 426 -25.55 11.50 -10.31
CA TYR A 426 -24.57 12.12 -11.18
C TYR A 426 -23.90 13.33 -10.51
N PRO A 427 -22.67 13.71 -10.92
CA PRO A 427 -21.99 14.88 -10.41
C PRO A 427 -22.86 16.14 -10.49
N ALA A 428 -22.87 16.91 -9.41
CA ALA A 428 -23.57 18.19 -9.34
C ALA A 428 -22.94 19.22 -10.29
N ARG A 429 -23.78 20.14 -10.78
CA ARG A 429 -23.32 21.28 -11.58
C ARG A 429 -22.69 22.33 -10.68
N ILE A 430 -21.41 22.14 -10.36
CA ILE A 430 -20.66 23.06 -9.51
C ILE A 430 -19.69 23.92 -10.33
N ASN A 431 -19.48 25.16 -9.90
CA ASN A 431 -18.39 25.99 -10.38
C ASN A 431 -17.06 25.49 -9.81
N ARG A 432 -16.41 24.58 -10.54
CA ARG A 432 -15.12 24.00 -10.12
C ARG A 432 -14.01 25.03 -9.91
N SER A 433 -14.10 26.20 -10.54
CA SER A 433 -13.14 27.28 -10.32
C SER A 433 -13.26 27.93 -8.93
N SER A 434 -14.38 27.71 -8.24
CA SER A 434 -14.63 28.19 -6.87
C SER A 434 -14.20 27.19 -5.80
N LEU A 435 -13.99 25.92 -6.16
CA LEU A 435 -13.52 24.91 -5.22
C LEU A 435 -12.05 25.13 -4.84
N SER A 436 -11.67 24.81 -3.61
CA SER A 436 -10.25 24.72 -3.25
C SER A 436 -9.59 23.59 -4.06
N LYS A 437 -8.28 23.68 -4.34
CA LYS A 437 -7.57 22.63 -5.09
C LYS A 437 -7.76 21.23 -4.46
N PRO A 438 -7.67 21.06 -3.13
CA PRO A 438 -7.97 19.78 -2.49
C PRO A 438 -9.38 19.24 -2.77
N ASP A 439 -10.38 20.12 -2.82
CA ASP A 439 -11.77 19.73 -3.10
C ASP A 439 -11.98 19.39 -4.58
N ARG A 440 -11.30 20.11 -5.50
CA ARG A 440 -11.34 19.83 -6.96
C ARG A 440 -10.83 18.44 -7.28
N ASP A 441 -9.77 18.04 -6.62
CA ASP A 441 -9.05 16.80 -6.88
C ASP A 441 -9.61 15.63 -6.03
N GLY A 442 -10.65 15.85 -5.22
CA GLY A 442 -11.26 14.85 -4.35
C GLY A 442 -10.37 14.37 -3.20
N THR A 443 -9.34 15.17 -2.86
CA THR A 443 -8.32 14.82 -1.85
C THR A 443 -8.78 15.10 -0.42
N ARG A 444 -9.73 16.03 -0.22
CA ARG A 444 -10.51 16.14 1.03
C ARG A 444 -11.62 15.08 0.99
N ALA A 445 -11.27 13.86 1.37
CA ALA A 445 -12.10 12.66 1.22
C ALA A 445 -13.30 12.59 2.17
N ILE A 446 -14.15 13.63 2.20
CA ILE A 446 -15.46 13.53 2.85
C ILE A 446 -16.39 12.83 1.85
N PRO A 447 -16.99 11.67 2.20
CA PRO A 447 -17.81 10.88 1.28
C PRO A 447 -18.90 11.69 0.56
N VAL A 448 -19.56 12.63 1.24
CA VAL A 448 -20.63 13.46 0.66
C VAL A 448 -20.10 14.42 -0.41
N CYS A 449 -18.91 14.99 -0.21
CA CYS A 449 -18.24 15.81 -1.22
C CYS A 449 -17.89 14.97 -2.46
N LEU A 450 -17.46 13.73 -2.26
CA LEU A 450 -17.14 12.81 -3.37
C LEU A 450 -18.41 12.47 -4.18
N LEU A 451 -19.52 12.18 -3.49
CA LEU A 451 -20.82 11.95 -4.11
C LEU A 451 -21.23 13.13 -5.01
N VAL A 452 -21.10 14.36 -4.51
CA VAL A 452 -21.48 15.57 -5.24
C VAL A 452 -20.51 15.89 -6.40
N THR A 453 -19.20 15.75 -6.20
CA THR A 453 -18.20 16.23 -7.16
C THR A 453 -17.85 15.19 -8.24
N GLY A 454 -17.91 13.90 -7.90
CA GLY A 454 -17.56 12.75 -8.73
C GLY A 454 -18.74 11.83 -9.08
N GLY A 455 -19.90 12.04 -8.47
CA GLY A 455 -21.03 11.11 -8.55
C GLY A 455 -20.88 9.96 -7.54
N GLY A 456 -21.88 9.10 -7.47
CA GLY A 456 -21.87 7.97 -6.52
C GLY A 456 -23.18 7.23 -6.44
N PHE A 457 -23.28 6.31 -5.49
CA PHE A 457 -24.46 5.51 -5.26
C PHE A 457 -25.20 5.98 -4.01
N CYS A 458 -26.52 5.99 -4.05
CA CYS A 458 -27.37 6.21 -2.90
C CYS A 458 -28.22 4.96 -2.67
N TYR A 459 -28.35 4.58 -1.40
CA TYR A 459 -29.01 3.35 -0.97
C TYR A 459 -30.23 3.67 -0.13
N PHE A 460 -31.36 3.05 -0.43
CA PHE A 460 -32.63 3.32 0.24
C PHE A 460 -33.17 2.07 0.92
N ASP A 461 -33.80 2.25 2.07
CA ASP A 461 -34.48 1.19 2.82
C ASP A 461 -35.88 0.88 2.24
N SER A 462 -36.61 -0.03 2.89
CA SER A 462 -37.99 -0.43 2.51
C SER A 462 -39.02 0.70 2.57
N GLN A 463 -38.70 1.79 3.27
CA GLN A 463 -39.53 2.99 3.36
C GLN A 463 -39.06 4.08 2.38
N ARG A 464 -38.15 3.73 1.45
CA ARG A 464 -37.49 4.64 0.50
C ARG A 464 -36.72 5.77 1.17
N ARG A 465 -36.29 5.59 2.43
CA ARG A 465 -35.43 6.55 3.14
C ARG A 465 -33.97 6.23 2.85
N LEU A 466 -33.16 7.26 2.71
CA LEU A 466 -31.72 7.10 2.45
C LEU A 466 -31.04 6.49 3.68
N CYS A 467 -30.45 5.29 3.54
CA CYS A 467 -29.76 4.56 4.62
C CYS A 467 -28.23 4.59 4.48
N GLY A 468 -27.73 5.03 3.33
CA GLY A 468 -26.31 5.24 3.11
C GLY A 468 -26.02 5.70 1.68
N PHE A 469 -24.76 6.02 1.44
CA PHE A 469 -24.28 6.39 0.11
C PHE A 469 -22.81 6.05 -0.07
N ALA A 470 -22.36 6.06 -1.33
CA ALA A 470 -20.99 5.77 -1.71
C ALA A 470 -20.50 6.76 -2.78
N GLY A 471 -19.57 7.64 -2.44
CA GLY A 471 -19.00 8.61 -3.38
C GLY A 471 -17.85 8.03 -4.21
N VAL A 472 -17.82 8.32 -5.51
CA VAL A 472 -16.77 7.87 -6.45
C VAL A 472 -15.46 8.63 -6.19
N ARG A 473 -14.35 7.90 -6.11
CA ARG A 473 -13.00 8.45 -5.95
C ARG A 473 -12.18 8.26 -7.22
N ALA A 474 -11.40 9.29 -7.56
CA ALA A 474 -10.52 9.27 -8.73
C ALA A 474 -9.24 8.43 -8.54
N SER A 475 -8.85 8.11 -7.31
CA SER A 475 -7.58 7.42 -7.01
C SER A 475 -7.61 6.65 -5.69
N ALA A 476 -6.89 5.53 -5.65
CA ALA A 476 -6.70 4.70 -4.46
C ALA A 476 -5.77 5.33 -3.40
N TYR A 477 -4.87 6.22 -3.81
CA TYR A 477 -3.67 6.58 -3.05
C TYR A 477 -3.87 7.51 -1.84
N GLN A 478 -5.10 7.78 -1.40
CA GLN A 478 -5.34 8.82 -0.40
C GLN A 478 -6.44 8.48 0.60
N THR A 479 -6.55 7.25 1.09
CA THR A 479 -7.41 6.98 2.25
C THR A 479 -6.87 7.71 3.48
N PRO A 480 -7.59 8.71 4.04
CA PRO A 480 -7.33 9.11 5.40
C PRO A 480 -7.57 7.89 6.28
N SER A 481 -6.73 7.70 7.30
CA SER A 481 -6.77 6.59 8.26
C SER A 481 -8.11 6.38 8.98
N HIS A 482 -9.10 7.26 8.78
CA HIS A 482 -10.42 7.21 9.40
C HIS A 482 -11.55 6.68 8.49
N CYS A 483 -11.32 6.45 7.19
CA CYS A 483 -12.35 5.89 6.30
C CYS A 483 -12.30 4.35 6.34
N ALA A 484 -13.07 3.74 7.24
CA ALA A 484 -12.99 2.30 7.54
C ALA A 484 -13.53 1.38 6.44
N GLN A 485 -14.24 1.88 5.42
CA GLN A 485 -14.86 1.05 4.38
C GLN A 485 -14.74 1.70 2.98
N CYS A 486 -13.86 1.13 2.15
CA CYS A 486 -13.78 1.46 0.73
C CYS A 486 -14.29 0.28 -0.10
N GLY A 487 -15.32 0.52 -0.91
CA GLY A 487 -15.75 -0.44 -1.92
C GLY A 487 -14.93 -0.29 -3.21
N ILE A 488 -14.86 -1.34 -4.03
CA ILE A 488 -14.16 -1.30 -5.32
C ILE A 488 -15.06 -1.85 -6.42
N LEU A 489 -15.33 -1.04 -7.43
CA LEU A 489 -15.96 -1.44 -8.68
C LEU A 489 -14.89 -1.89 -9.68
N GLN A 490 -14.98 -3.13 -10.14
CA GLN A 490 -14.17 -3.65 -11.24
C GLN A 490 -15.02 -3.82 -12.50
N PHE A 491 -14.37 -3.71 -13.66
CA PHE A 491 -15.03 -3.76 -14.96
C PHE A 491 -14.51 -4.92 -15.81
N GLU A 492 -15.42 -5.52 -16.56
CA GLU A 492 -15.09 -6.45 -17.64
C GLU A 492 -14.52 -5.69 -18.86
N ALA A 493 -14.15 -6.44 -19.91
CA ALA A 493 -13.71 -5.86 -21.18
C ALA A 493 -14.79 -4.93 -21.78
N PRO A 494 -14.38 -3.83 -22.44
CA PRO A 494 -15.32 -2.93 -23.09
C PRO A 494 -16.12 -3.62 -24.19
N ILE A 495 -17.38 -3.21 -24.31
CA ILE A 495 -18.26 -3.59 -25.42
C ILE A 495 -18.56 -2.32 -26.21
N SER A 496 -18.28 -2.32 -27.51
CA SER A 496 -18.66 -1.21 -28.39
C SER A 496 -20.18 -1.11 -28.50
N LEU A 497 -20.71 0.09 -28.34
CA LEU A 497 -22.13 0.39 -28.53
C LEU A 497 -22.38 0.85 -29.97
N SER A 498 -23.38 0.24 -30.62
CA SER A 498 -23.92 0.74 -31.88
C SER A 498 -24.57 2.12 -31.69
N ASN A 499 -24.72 2.87 -32.77
CA ASN A 499 -25.40 4.16 -32.72
C ASN A 499 -26.81 4.06 -32.13
N ALA A 500 -27.56 3.00 -32.45
CA ALA A 500 -28.90 2.78 -31.89
C ALA A 500 -28.85 2.59 -30.37
N GLN A 501 -27.94 1.74 -29.87
CA GLN A 501 -27.74 1.52 -28.42
C GLN A 501 -27.28 2.79 -27.70
N LEU A 502 -26.38 3.57 -28.33
CA LEU A 502 -25.92 4.84 -27.78
C LEU A 502 -27.08 5.85 -27.70
N GLN A 503 -27.93 5.95 -28.73
CA GLN A 503 -29.09 6.84 -28.72
C GLN A 503 -30.10 6.50 -27.61
N MET A 504 -30.22 5.24 -27.22
CA MET A 504 -31.03 4.85 -26.06
C MET A 504 -30.49 5.42 -24.75
N CYS A 505 -29.18 5.61 -24.65
CA CYS A 505 -28.50 6.16 -23.48
C CYS A 505 -28.43 7.70 -23.49
N VAL A 506 -28.53 8.35 -24.66
CA VAL A 506 -28.29 9.80 -24.83
C VAL A 506 -29.11 10.67 -23.87
N LYS A 507 -30.35 10.29 -23.57
CA LYS A 507 -31.21 11.05 -22.64
C LYS A 507 -30.69 11.04 -21.19
N LYS A 508 -29.92 10.02 -20.81
CA LYS A 508 -29.35 9.85 -19.47
C LYS A 508 -27.91 10.36 -19.36
N MET A 509 -27.24 10.48 -20.50
CA MET A 509 -25.83 10.85 -20.58
C MET A 509 -25.56 12.24 -19.99
N GLN A 510 -24.65 12.29 -19.02
CA GLN A 510 -24.14 13.50 -18.40
C GLN A 510 -22.72 13.79 -18.88
N PRO A 511 -22.26 15.06 -18.87
CA PRO A 511 -20.88 15.39 -19.19
C PRO A 511 -19.88 14.65 -18.28
N VAL A 512 -18.80 14.12 -18.87
CA VAL A 512 -17.71 13.53 -18.08
C VAL A 512 -17.00 14.62 -17.30
N THR A 513 -16.75 14.37 -16.02
CA THR A 513 -16.11 15.36 -15.14
C THR A 513 -14.70 14.95 -14.71
N PHE A 514 -14.26 13.73 -14.98
CA PHE A 514 -12.91 13.27 -14.66
C PHE A 514 -11.90 13.69 -15.74
N ALA A 515 -10.88 14.45 -15.36
CA ALA A 515 -9.86 14.95 -16.28
C ALA A 515 -9.12 13.82 -17.02
N SER A 516 -8.87 12.69 -16.34
CA SER A 516 -8.22 11.52 -16.93
C SER A 516 -9.04 10.95 -18.10
N LEU A 517 -10.35 10.82 -17.94
CA LEU A 517 -11.25 10.30 -18.98
C LEU A 517 -11.46 11.32 -20.11
N LEU A 518 -11.61 12.61 -19.77
CA LEU A 518 -11.69 13.69 -20.75
C LEU A 518 -10.45 13.73 -21.65
N SER A 519 -9.25 13.58 -21.07
CA SER A 519 -7.99 13.57 -21.82
C SER A 519 -7.86 12.37 -22.78
N LYS A 520 -8.69 11.34 -22.58
CA LYS A 520 -8.77 10.14 -23.42
C LYS A 520 -9.98 10.14 -24.35
N GLY A 521 -10.65 11.29 -24.50
CA GLY A 521 -11.71 11.50 -25.48
C GLY A 521 -13.13 11.20 -25.00
N ALA A 522 -13.34 10.86 -23.72
CA ALA A 522 -14.69 10.67 -23.20
C ALA A 522 -15.41 12.02 -23.05
N THR A 523 -16.60 12.17 -23.63
CA THR A 523 -17.37 13.43 -23.62
C THR A 523 -18.53 13.37 -22.64
N ARG A 524 -19.29 12.27 -22.68
CA ARG A 524 -20.45 12.03 -21.83
C ARG A 524 -20.44 10.60 -21.27
N PHE A 525 -21.14 10.39 -20.17
CA PHE A 525 -21.28 9.07 -19.55
C PHE A 525 -22.65 8.90 -18.90
N CYS A 526 -23.09 7.65 -18.75
CA CYS A 526 -24.23 7.30 -17.92
C CYS A 526 -24.01 5.98 -17.18
N TRP A 527 -24.65 5.83 -16.03
CA TRP A 527 -24.85 4.54 -15.39
C TRP A 527 -26.03 3.82 -16.05
N ILE A 528 -25.82 2.56 -16.43
CA ILE A 528 -26.84 1.63 -16.92
C ILE A 528 -27.13 0.65 -15.79
N ALA A 529 -28.37 0.65 -15.33
CA ALA A 529 -28.81 -0.22 -14.25
C ALA A 529 -28.73 -1.72 -14.63
N PRO A 530 -28.59 -2.61 -13.63
CA PRO A 530 -28.80 -4.05 -13.81
C PRO A 530 -30.02 -4.37 -14.66
N GLY A 531 -29.83 -5.15 -15.73
CA GLY A 531 -30.92 -5.60 -16.62
C GLY A 531 -31.54 -4.55 -17.55
N GLU A 532 -31.20 -3.26 -17.40
CA GLU A 532 -31.81 -2.15 -18.16
C GLU A 532 -31.68 -2.32 -19.68
N MET A 533 -30.52 -2.79 -20.13
CA MET A 533 -30.19 -2.97 -21.55
C MET A 533 -30.20 -4.45 -21.98
N SER A 534 -30.85 -5.33 -21.21
CA SER A 534 -30.86 -6.79 -21.40
C SER A 534 -31.29 -7.25 -22.80
N ARG A 535 -32.23 -6.55 -23.42
CA ARG A 535 -32.74 -6.88 -24.76
C ARG A 535 -31.91 -6.32 -25.90
N HIS A 536 -30.99 -5.41 -25.60
CA HIS A 536 -30.28 -4.61 -26.61
C HIS A 536 -28.80 -4.88 -26.65
N LEU A 537 -28.21 -5.49 -25.60
CA LEU A 537 -26.79 -5.82 -25.55
C LEU A 537 -26.57 -7.32 -25.70
N PRO A 538 -25.49 -7.74 -26.40
CA PRO A 538 -25.15 -9.16 -26.52
C PRO A 538 -24.77 -9.78 -25.17
N LYS A 539 -24.20 -8.99 -24.26
CA LYS A 539 -23.84 -9.40 -22.90
C LYS A 539 -24.26 -8.31 -21.89
N PRO A 540 -25.51 -8.34 -21.41
CA PRO A 540 -25.95 -7.37 -20.41
C PRO A 540 -25.31 -7.65 -19.04
N SER A 541 -24.98 -6.58 -18.32
CA SER A 541 -24.43 -6.71 -16.97
C SER A 541 -25.54 -7.02 -15.97
N GLN A 542 -25.30 -7.96 -15.06
CA GLN A 542 -26.22 -8.22 -13.94
C GLN A 542 -25.94 -7.28 -12.75
N SER A 543 -24.77 -6.65 -12.69
CA SER A 543 -24.39 -5.69 -11.64
C SER A 543 -24.44 -4.22 -12.10
N GLY A 544 -24.89 -3.97 -13.34
CA GLY A 544 -24.89 -2.65 -13.96
C GLY A 544 -23.57 -2.31 -14.65
N ALA A 545 -23.50 -1.14 -15.26
CA ALA A 545 -22.38 -0.76 -16.13
C ALA A 545 -22.26 0.75 -16.29
N PHE A 546 -21.07 1.22 -16.67
CA PHE A 546 -20.90 2.58 -17.19
C PHE A 546 -20.82 2.55 -18.71
N ALA A 547 -21.60 3.41 -19.36
CA ALA A 547 -21.43 3.71 -20.78
C ALA A 547 -20.81 5.10 -20.95
N TYR A 548 -19.90 5.22 -21.92
CA TYR A 548 -19.25 6.47 -22.29
C TYR A 548 -19.47 6.74 -23.77
N GLU A 549 -19.68 8.01 -24.10
CA GLU A 549 -19.54 8.51 -25.46
C GLU A 549 -18.10 9.01 -25.65
N LEU A 550 -17.48 8.63 -26.76
CA LEU A 550 -16.13 9.00 -27.14
C LEU A 550 -16.17 9.94 -28.35
N ALA A 551 -15.43 11.05 -28.29
CA ALA A 551 -15.29 11.99 -29.39
C ALA A 551 -14.79 11.27 -30.66
N GLY A 552 -15.66 11.17 -31.67
CA GLY A 552 -15.35 10.55 -32.96
C GLY A 552 -15.21 9.03 -32.97
N ARG A 553 -15.50 8.31 -31.86
CA ARG A 553 -15.34 6.85 -31.77
C ARG A 553 -16.60 6.08 -31.36
N GLY A 554 -17.74 6.76 -31.22
CA GLY A 554 -19.01 6.15 -30.84
C GLY A 554 -19.11 5.89 -29.33
N GLY A 555 -19.92 4.92 -28.94
CA GLY A 555 -20.14 4.57 -27.54
C GLY A 555 -19.35 3.34 -27.11
N VAL A 556 -18.92 3.31 -25.85
CA VAL A 556 -18.31 2.15 -25.22
C VAL A 556 -19.03 1.85 -23.90
N TYR A 557 -19.16 0.58 -23.57
CA TYR A 557 -19.87 0.05 -22.41
C TYR A 557 -18.94 -0.82 -21.57
N PHE A 558 -18.87 -0.57 -20.26
CA PHE A 558 -18.02 -1.28 -19.30
C PHE A 558 -18.90 -1.99 -18.27
N PRO A 559 -19.17 -3.31 -18.43
CA PRO A 559 -19.92 -4.10 -17.48
C PRO A 559 -19.19 -4.18 -16.13
N VAL A 560 -19.89 -4.00 -15.00
CA VAL A 560 -19.34 -4.31 -13.68
C VAL A 560 -19.20 -5.82 -13.52
N VAL A 561 -18.06 -6.27 -13.00
CA VAL A 561 -17.78 -7.70 -12.78
C VAL A 561 -18.71 -8.25 -11.69
N ASN A 562 -19.53 -9.25 -12.03
CA ASN A 562 -20.51 -9.85 -11.13
C ASN A 562 -19.90 -10.62 -9.95
N GLU A 563 -18.67 -11.11 -10.10
CA GLU A 563 -18.08 -12.10 -9.19
C GLU A 563 -16.98 -11.52 -8.28
N HIS A 564 -16.63 -10.23 -8.43
CA HIS A 564 -15.48 -9.63 -7.74
C HIS A 564 -15.83 -8.32 -7.05
N TRP A 565 -16.54 -8.42 -5.94
CA TRP A 565 -16.36 -7.48 -4.84
C TRP A 565 -15.60 -8.23 -3.75
N LEU A 566 -14.28 -8.02 -3.71
CA LEU A 566 -13.37 -8.59 -2.71
C LEU A 566 -13.03 -7.54 -1.66
#